data_AF-A0A9N9JQ00-F1
#
_entry.id   AF-A0A9N9JQ00-F1
#
_cell.length_a   1.000
_cell.length_b   1.000
_cell.length_c   1.000
_cell.angle_alpha   90.00
_cell.angle_beta   90.00
_cell.angle_gamma   90.00
#
_symmetry.space_group_name_H-M   'P 1'
#
loop_
_entity.id
_entity.type
_entity.pdbx_description
1 polymer ?
#
loop_
_entity_poly.entity_id
_entity_poly.type
_entity_poly.pdbx_seq_one_letter_code
_entity_poly.pdbx_strand_id
1 'polypeptide(L)'
;GYIKRGYEVLYMTDSIDEMLVQRMPGHGGKMFHNIAKDSDIDDIDVEKKAQLKFKFLKLMNWMQTTLSDYVEKVKLSTRLVESPCAVAANQWDWTGTMHRIMS
;
A
#
# COMPACT_ATOMS: atom_id res chain seq x y z
N GLY A 1 3.41 -9.82 -0.67
CA GLY A 1 2.44 -10.25 0.37
C GLY A 1 1.25 -10.95 -0.22
N TYR A 2 0.54 -10.30 -1.14
CA TYR A 2 -0.62 -10.83 -1.85
C TYR A 2 -0.32 -12.16 -2.58
N ILE A 3 0.70 -12.20 -3.44
CA ILE A 3 1.08 -13.41 -4.19
C ILE A 3 1.40 -14.60 -3.27
N LYS A 4 2.16 -14.39 -2.19
CA LYS A 4 2.49 -15.43 -1.20
C LYS A 4 1.25 -16.00 -0.49
N ARG A 5 0.17 -15.24 -0.42
CA ARG A 5 -1.12 -15.64 0.15
C ARG A 5 -2.09 -16.20 -0.90
N GLY A 6 -1.67 -16.33 -2.16
CA GLY A 6 -2.49 -16.91 -3.24
C GLY A 6 -3.44 -15.93 -3.92
N TYR A 7 -3.35 -14.62 -3.65
CA TYR A 7 -4.12 -13.62 -4.40
C TYR A 7 -3.51 -13.44 -5.79
N GLU A 8 -4.37 -13.42 -6.81
CA GLU A 8 -4.02 -12.99 -8.16
C GLU A 8 -3.84 -11.47 -8.19
N VAL A 9 -2.81 -11.01 -8.92
CA VAL A 9 -2.48 -9.59 -9.07
C VAL A 9 -2.48 -9.26 -10.55
N LEU A 10 -3.34 -8.33 -10.95
CA LEU A 10 -3.38 -7.81 -12.30
C LEU A 10 -2.26 -6.79 -12.48
N TYR A 11 -1.43 -6.99 -13.51
CA TYR A 11 -0.42 -6.02 -13.92
C TYR A 11 -0.98 -5.12 -15.01
N MET A 12 -1.03 -3.84 -14.72
CA MET A 12 -1.46 -2.77 -15.62
C MET A 12 -0.23 -2.02 -16.08
N THR A 13 0.21 -2.31 -17.30
CA THR A 13 1.51 -1.86 -17.81
C THR A 13 1.41 -0.61 -18.66
N ASP A 14 0.22 -0.32 -19.19
CA ASP A 14 0.01 0.82 -20.08
C ASP A 14 -0.32 2.09 -19.29
N SER A 15 0.08 3.23 -19.84
CA SER A 15 -0.10 4.53 -19.18
C SER A 15 -1.57 4.89 -18.96
N ILE A 16 -2.47 4.36 -19.79
CA ILE A 16 -3.92 4.64 -19.71
C ILE A 16 -4.63 3.79 -18.64
N ASP A 17 -4.04 2.66 -18.25
CA ASP A 17 -4.71 1.65 -17.41
C ASP A 17 -5.10 2.22 -16.04
N GLU A 18 -4.20 2.99 -15.42
CA GLU A 18 -4.46 3.55 -14.09
C GLU A 18 -5.63 4.54 -14.11
N MET A 19 -5.72 5.37 -15.16
CA MET A 19 -6.86 6.29 -15.33
C MET A 19 -8.17 5.54 -15.60
N LEU A 20 -8.09 4.46 -16.38
CA LEU A 20 -9.25 3.61 -16.71
C LEU A 20 -9.81 2.94 -15.45
N VAL A 21 -8.96 2.31 -14.64
CA VAL A 21 -9.39 1.63 -13.41
C VAL A 21 -9.88 2.60 -12.34
N GLN A 22 -9.29 3.79 -12.23
CA GLN A 22 -9.83 4.82 -11.33
C GLN A 22 -11.28 5.22 -11.67
N ARG A 23 -11.67 5.13 -12.95
CA ARG A 23 -13.04 5.42 -13.41
C ARG A 23 -13.96 4.21 -13.40
N MET A 24 -13.42 3.00 -13.27
CA MET A 24 -14.19 1.78 -13.15
C MET A 24 -14.30 1.37 -11.68
N PRO A 25 -15.49 1.47 -11.05
CA PRO A 25 -15.62 1.11 -9.64
C PRO A 25 -15.26 -0.37 -9.38
N GLY A 26 -15.56 -1.25 -10.34
CA GLY A 26 -15.30 -2.68 -10.19
C GLY A 26 -15.75 -3.48 -11.41
N HIS A 27 -15.62 -4.80 -11.31
CA HIS A 27 -16.09 -5.75 -12.31
C HIS A 27 -16.75 -6.97 -11.63
N GLY A 28 -17.87 -7.44 -12.18
CA GLY A 28 -18.56 -8.63 -11.65
C GLY A 28 -18.97 -8.51 -10.18
N GLY A 29 -19.34 -7.30 -9.72
CA GLY A 29 -19.71 -7.03 -8.34
C GLY A 29 -18.53 -6.90 -7.36
N LYS A 30 -17.28 -6.98 -7.84
CA LYS A 30 -16.07 -6.80 -7.03
C LYS A 30 -15.41 -5.46 -7.35
N MET A 31 -15.07 -4.70 -6.32
CA MET A 31 -14.35 -3.44 -6.47
C MET A 31 -12.87 -3.68 -6.78
N PHE A 32 -12.26 -2.78 -7.56
CA PHE A 32 -10.81 -2.82 -7.77
C PHE A 32 -10.06 -2.28 -6.55
N HIS A 33 -8.91 -2.89 -6.25
CA HIS A 33 -8.05 -2.49 -5.15
C HIS A 33 -6.62 -2.28 -5.65
N ASN A 34 -6.10 -1.06 -5.50
CA ASN A 34 -4.75 -0.74 -5.95
C ASN A 34 -3.73 -0.98 -4.82
N ILE A 35 -2.90 -2.01 -4.99
CA ILE A 35 -1.91 -2.43 -3.99
C ILE A 35 -0.74 -1.44 -3.81
N ALA A 36 -0.56 -0.48 -4.72
CA ALA A 36 0.44 0.59 -4.58
C ALA A 36 -0.04 1.73 -3.67
N LYS A 37 -1.35 1.83 -3.44
CA LYS A 37 -1.94 2.74 -2.44
C LYS A 37 -1.88 2.13 -1.05
N ASP A 38 -2.04 2.97 -0.03
CA ASP A 38 -2.11 2.53 1.36
C ASP A 38 -3.25 1.52 1.52
N SER A 39 -2.86 0.27 1.76
CA SER A 39 -3.75 -0.88 1.76
C SER A 39 -3.21 -1.93 2.72
N ASP A 40 -4.07 -2.34 3.64
CA ASP A 40 -3.86 -3.50 4.47
C ASP A 40 -4.46 -4.75 3.81
N ILE A 41 -3.89 -5.92 4.13
CA ILE A 41 -4.50 -7.20 3.80
C ILE A 41 -5.44 -7.56 4.97
N ASP A 42 -6.71 -7.84 4.68
CA ASP A 42 -7.73 -8.03 5.73
C ASP A 42 -7.54 -9.33 6.53
N ASP A 43 -6.98 -10.38 5.93
CA ASP A 43 -6.78 -11.70 6.56
C ASP A 43 -5.50 -11.79 7.40
N ILE A 44 -5.35 -10.92 8.39
CA ILE A 44 -4.19 -10.93 9.29
C ILE A 44 -4.62 -11.15 10.73
N ASP A 45 -3.85 -11.99 11.41
CA ASP A 45 -3.87 -12.16 12.85
C ASP A 45 -3.69 -10.81 13.56
N VAL A 46 -4.81 -10.27 14.05
CA VAL A 46 -4.91 -8.96 14.70
C VAL A 46 -4.02 -8.90 15.95
N GLU A 47 -3.92 -10.00 16.67
CA GLU A 47 -3.15 -10.09 17.91
C GLU A 47 -1.64 -10.02 17.61
N LYS A 48 -1.16 -10.77 16.61
CA LYS A 48 0.23 -10.63 16.12
C LYS A 48 0.52 -9.23 15.59
N LYS A 49 -0.41 -8.61 14.86
CA LYS A 49 -0.24 -7.23 14.35
C LYS A 49 -0.11 -6.24 15.51
N ALA A 50 -0.93 -6.37 16.56
CA ALA A 50 -0.86 -5.53 17.75
C ALA A 50 0.46 -5.70 18.52
N GLN A 51 0.92 -6.94 18.71
CA GLN A 51 2.20 -7.23 19.36
C GLN A 51 3.39 -6.63 18.59
N LEU A 52 3.41 -6.79 17.26
CA LEU A 52 4.45 -6.20 16.41
C LEU A 52 4.39 -4.67 16.44
N LYS A 53 3.19 -4.08 16.41
CA LYS A 53 3.01 -2.63 16.51
C LYS A 53 3.58 -2.08 17.81
N PHE A 54 3.37 -2.78 18.94
CA PHE A 54 3.96 -2.39 20.22
C PHE A 54 5.48 -2.54 20.20
N LYS A 55 6.00 -3.67 19.71
CA LYS A 55 7.44 -3.96 19.60
C LYS A 55 8.18 -2.90 18.78
N PHE A 56 7.59 -2.43 17.68
CA PHE A 56 8.22 -1.48 16.77
C PHE A 56 7.80 -0.02 17.00
N LEU A 57 6.99 0.28 18.02
CA LEU A 57 6.44 1.62 18.25
C LEU A 57 7.53 2.69 18.35
N LYS A 58 8.59 2.42 19.11
CA LYS A 58 9.70 3.36 19.30
C LYS A 58 10.42 3.67 17.97
N LEU A 59 10.63 2.64 17.15
CA LEU A 59 11.26 2.80 15.83
C LEU A 59 10.35 3.59 14.88
N MET A 60 9.06 3.27 14.84
CA MET A 60 8.10 3.98 13.98
C MET A 60 7.99 5.46 14.35
N ASN A 61 7.95 5.78 15.65
CA ASN A 61 7.92 7.16 16.12
C ASN A 61 9.20 7.92 15.75
N TRP A 62 10.37 7.28 15.93
CA TRP A 62 11.64 7.88 15.53
C TRP A 62 11.67 8.15 14.02
N MET A 63 11.27 7.18 13.19
CA MET A 63 11.18 7.36 11.73
C MET A 63 10.21 8.48 11.35
N GLN A 64 9.04 8.54 12.00
CA GLN A 64 8.05 9.60 11.75
C GLN A 64 8.62 10.99 12.06
N THR A 65 9.38 11.14 13.14
CA THR A 65 10.01 12.41 13.50
C THR A 65 11.17 12.75 12.56
N THR A 66 12.00 11.78 12.21
CA THR A 66 13.17 12.02 11.34
C THR A 66 12.77 12.30 9.89
N LEU A 67 11.65 11.74 9.42
CA LEU A 67 11.19 11.86 8.05
C LEU A 67 9.95 12.75 7.90
N SER A 68 9.63 13.59 8.90
CA SER A 68 8.39 14.39 8.93
C SER A 68 8.19 15.27 7.70
N ASP A 69 9.30 15.71 7.10
CA ASP A 69 9.28 16.60 5.94
C ASP A 69 9.04 15.85 4.62
N TYR A 70 9.12 14.51 4.64
CA TYR A 70 9.08 13.65 3.46
C TYR A 70 7.91 12.66 3.46
N VAL A 71 7.42 12.25 4.63
CA VAL A 71 6.35 11.25 4.75
C VAL A 71 5.24 11.75 5.68
N GLU A 72 4.00 11.54 5.26
CA GLU A 72 2.86 11.87 6.11
C GLU A 72 2.76 10.91 7.30
N LYS A 73 2.95 9.60 7.05
CA LYS A 73 2.72 8.58 8.08
C LYS A 73 3.60 7.35 7.91
N VAL A 74 4.14 6.85 9.02
CA VAL A 74 4.85 5.57 9.13
C VAL A 74 3.92 4.53 9.76
N LYS A 75 3.78 3.36 9.11
CA LYS A 75 2.97 2.23 9.59
C LYS A 75 3.73 0.93 9.44
N LEU A 76 3.35 -0.04 10.26
CA LEU A 76 3.81 -1.42 10.10
C LEU A 76 3.14 -2.03 8.86
N SER A 77 3.95 -2.47 7.90
CA SER A 77 3.44 -3.06 6.67
C SER A 77 2.95 -4.48 6.88
N THR A 78 1.86 -4.82 6.22
CA THR A 78 1.25 -6.15 6.21
C THR A 78 1.45 -6.92 4.90
N ARG A 79 1.89 -6.20 3.87
CA ARG A 79 1.99 -6.67 2.48
C ARG A 79 3.42 -7.03 2.04
N LEU A 80 4.45 -6.61 2.77
CA LEU A 80 5.83 -6.94 2.45
C LEU A 80 6.21 -8.34 2.95
N VAL A 81 7.16 -8.98 2.29
CA VAL A 81 7.67 -10.32 2.65
C VAL A 81 9.19 -10.25 2.80
N GLU A 82 9.88 -9.86 1.73
CA GLU A 82 11.35 -9.79 1.70
C GLU A 82 11.87 -8.35 1.71
N SER A 83 11.10 -7.42 1.14
CA SER A 83 11.47 -6.01 1.11
C SER A 83 11.37 -5.38 2.51
N PRO A 84 12.35 -4.55 2.93
CA PRO A 84 12.39 -3.98 4.28
C PRO A 84 11.34 -2.88 4.50
N CYS A 85 11.06 -2.07 3.47
CA CYS A 85 10.07 -0.99 3.50
C CYS A 85 9.56 -0.68 2.09
N ALA A 86 8.47 0.08 2.00
CA ALA A 86 7.93 0.60 0.75
C ALA A 86 7.19 1.92 1.01
N VAL A 87 7.22 2.83 0.05
CA VAL A 87 6.41 4.06 0.06
C VAL A 87 5.08 3.75 -0.62
N ALA A 88 3.98 4.20 -0.02
CA ALA A 88 2.63 4.03 -0.53
C ALA A 88 1.98 5.41 -0.65
N ALA A 89 1.27 5.66 -1.75
CA ALA A 89 0.40 6.83 -1.85
C ALA A 89 -0.84 6.63 -0.98
N ASN A 90 -1.48 7.71 -0.51
CA ASN A 90 -2.77 7.57 0.15
C ASN A 90 -3.84 7.06 -0.82
N GLN A 91 -4.98 6.66 -0.27
CA GLN A 91 -6.09 6.10 -1.04
C GLN A 91 -6.60 7.05 -2.15
N TRP A 92 -6.53 8.36 -1.91
CA TRP A 92 -7.03 9.39 -2.83
C TRP A 92 -5.94 10.04 -3.67
N ASP A 93 -4.68 9.86 -3.31
CA ASP A 93 -3.55 10.50 -3.98
C ASP A 93 -3.13 9.73 -5.24
N TRP A 94 -2.32 10.40 -6.07
CA TRP A 94 -1.68 9.80 -7.22
C TRP A 94 -0.63 8.80 -6.80
N THR A 95 -0.60 7.65 -7.47
CA THR A 95 0.49 6.69 -7.27
C THR A 95 1.77 7.16 -7.97
N GLY A 96 2.90 6.50 -7.70
CA GLY A 96 4.16 6.80 -8.38
C GLY A 96 4.08 6.66 -9.91
N THR A 97 3.23 5.75 -10.41
CA THR A 97 2.99 5.60 -11.85
C THR A 97 2.27 6.83 -12.42
N MET A 98 1.19 7.28 -11.77
CA MET A 98 0.48 8.50 -12.18
C MET A 98 1.36 9.75 -12.07
N HIS A 99 2.18 9.87 -11.04
CA HIS A 99 3.13 10.98 -10.90
C HIS A 99 4.10 11.05 -12.10
N ARG A 100 4.61 9.90 -12.57
CA ARG A 100 5.48 9.81 -13.75
C ARG A 100 4.76 10.15 -15.07
N ILE A 101 3.46 9.86 -15.18
CA ILE A 101 2.67 10.17 -16.39
C ILE A 101 2.37 11.68 -16.47
N MET A 102 2.21 12.33 -15.32
CA MET A 102 1.84 13.74 -15.23
C MET A 102 3.03 14.71 -15.19
N SER A 103 4.25 14.19 -14.97
CA SER A 103 5.52 14.95 -15.05
C SER A 103 6.00 15.06 -16.49
#